data_AF-A0ABD6FK16-F1
#
_entry.id   AF-A0ABD6FK16-F1
#
_cell.length_a   1.000
_cell.length_b   1.000
_cell.length_c   1.000
_cell.angle_alpha   90.00
_cell.angle_beta   90.00
_cell.angle_gamma   90.00
#
_symmetry.space_group_name_H-M   'P 1'
#
loop_
_entity.id
_entity.type
_entity.pdbx_description
1 polymer ?
#
loop_
_entity_poly.entity_id
_entity_poly.type
_entity_poly.pdbx_seq_one_letter_code
_entity_poly.pdbx_strand_id
1 'polypeptide(L)' 'MNCYRAVAPSVPFGGMGLSGIGRESGTAAIDAYLEDKAVWVELSGATRDPFTLG' A
#
# COMPACT_ATOMS: atom_id res chain seq x y z
N MET A 1 14.95 -6.73 26.30
CA MET A 1 15.60 -6.77 24.97
C MET A 1 16.82 -5.87 25.08
N ASN A 2 18.04 -6.42 24.96
CA ASN A 2 19.32 -5.73 25.18
C ASN A 2 20.15 -5.78 23.90
N CYS A 3 19.63 -5.21 22.81
CA CYS A 3 20.22 -5.30 21.48
C CYS A 3 20.38 -3.89 20.91
N TYR A 4 21.46 -3.64 20.17
CA TYR A 4 21.70 -2.38 19.48
C TYR A 4 22.05 -2.66 18.01
N ARG A 5 21.45 -1.90 17.09
CA ARG A 5 21.59 -2.05 15.62
C ARG A 5 21.22 -3.44 15.07
N ALA A 6 20.23 -4.10 15.68
CA ALA A 6 19.62 -5.27 15.07
C ALA A 6 18.78 -4.83 13.86
N VAL A 7 19.23 -5.19 12.65
CA VAL A 7 18.56 -4.88 11.38
C VAL A 7 18.40 -6.18 10.60
N ALA A 8 17.24 -6.37 9.97
CA ALA A 8 16.97 -7.52 9.12
C ALA A 8 16.22 -7.06 7.85
N PRO A 9 16.51 -7.63 6.66
CA PRO A 9 15.85 -7.22 5.41
C PRO A 9 14.33 -7.38 5.39
N SER A 10 13.79 -8.26 6.24
CA SER A 10 12.35 -8.49 6.36
C SER A 10 11.63 -7.49 7.27
N VAL A 11 12.37 -6.68 8.03
CA VAL A 11 11.81 -5.77 9.03
C VAL A 11 11.89 -4.33 8.49
N PRO A 12 10.78 -3.58 8.45
CA PRO A 12 10.80 -2.20 7.98
C PRO A 12 11.56 -1.29 8.96
N PHE A 13 12.50 -0.51 8.44
CA PHE A 13 13.34 0.45 9.16
C PHE A 13 13.04 1.88 8.68
N GLY A 14 13.00 2.87 9.57
CA GLY A 14 12.80 4.26 9.15
C GLY A 14 12.56 5.21 10.32
N GLY A 15 12.52 6.50 10.00
CA GLY A 15 12.33 7.58 10.98
C GLY A 15 10.88 7.80 11.41
N MET A 16 10.71 8.67 12.40
CA MET A 16 9.43 9.31 12.77
C MET A 16 9.68 10.81 12.97
N GLY A 17 8.71 11.66 12.63
CA GLY A 17 8.83 13.11 12.80
C GLY A 17 9.91 13.73 11.89
N LEU A 18 10.86 14.47 12.48
CA LEU A 18 11.93 15.14 11.73
C LEU A 18 13.00 14.18 11.19
N SER A 19 12.99 12.91 11.60
CA SER A 19 13.93 11.89 11.10
C SER A 19 13.60 11.38 9.70
N GLY A 20 12.51 11.85 9.07
CA GLY A 20 12.11 11.50 7.71
C GLY A 20 10.78 10.75 7.62
N ILE A 21 10.36 10.49 6.38
CA ILE A 21 9.09 9.83 6.02
C ILE A 21 9.42 8.57 5.21
N GLY A 22 8.64 7.50 5.43
CA GLY A 22 8.79 6.23 4.72
C GLY A 22 9.54 5.17 5.52
N ARG A 23 9.72 4.01 4.89
CA ARG A 23 10.42 2.84 5.45
C ARG A 23 11.31 2.21 4.37
N GLU A 24 12.47 1.74 4.79
CA GLU A 24 13.37 0.87 4.03
C GLU A 24 13.21 -0.56 4.54
N SER A 25 13.45 -1.56 3.67
CA SER A 25 13.25 -3.00 3.97
C SER A 25 11.80 -3.44 4.24
N GLY A 26 11.57 -4.75 4.22
CA GLY A 26 10.25 -5.36 4.36
C GLY A 26 9.26 -4.98 3.24
N THR A 27 8.01 -5.41 3.38
CA THR A 27 6.96 -5.15 2.38
C THR A 27 6.68 -3.65 2.22
N ALA A 28 6.75 -2.88 3.31
CA ALA A 28 6.52 -1.45 3.29
C ALA A 28 7.49 -0.67 2.37
N ALA A 29 8.72 -1.18 2.17
CA ALA A 29 9.65 -0.59 1.22
C ALA A 29 9.26 -0.89 -0.22
N ILE A 30 8.77 -2.10 -0.52
CA ILE A 30 8.32 -2.48 -1.86
C ILE A 30 7.10 -1.64 -2.24
N ASP A 31 6.15 -1.47 -1.33
CA ASP A 31 4.95 -0.67 -1.55
C ASP A 31 5.29 0.79 -1.89
N ALA A 32 6.40 1.34 -1.36
CA ALA A 32 6.86 2.68 -1.69
C ALA A 32 7.39 2.83 -3.13
N TYR A 33 7.71 1.72 -3.81
CA TYR A 33 8.10 1.70 -5.23
C TYR A 33 6.95 1.30 -6.15
N LEU A 34 5.76 0.99 -5.62
CA LEU A 34 4.58 0.60 -6.37
C LEU A 34 3.52 1.71 -6.34
N GLU A 35 2.56 1.63 -7.27
CA GLU A 35 1.38 2.50 -7.31
C GLU A 35 0.12 1.62 -7.42
N ASP A 36 -0.91 1.95 -6.65
CA ASP A 36 -2.19 1.25 -6.69
C ASP A 36 -2.99 1.64 -7.93
N LYS A 37 -3.35 0.65 -8.74
CA LYS A 37 -4.23 0.82 -9.89
C LYS A 37 -5.46 -0.07 -9.79
N ALA A 38 -6.63 0.54 -9.62
CA ALA A 38 -7.91 -0.17 -9.59
C ALA A 38 -8.53 -0.28 -10.99
N VAL A 39 -8.92 -1.50 -11.39
CA VAL A 39 -9.63 -1.77 -12.65
C VAL A 39 -10.87 -2.60 -12.33
N TRP A 40 -12.03 -2.14 -12.81
CA TRP A 40 -13.31 -2.81 -12.63
C TRP A 40 -13.86 -3.20 -13.99
N VAL A 41 -14.33 -4.44 -14.11
CA VAL A 41 -14.92 -4.98 -15.34
C VAL A 41 -16.31 -5.52 -15.00
N GLU A 42 -17.32 -5.00 -15.69
CA GLU A 42 -18.70 -5.47 -15.59
C GLU A 42 -18.90 -6.60 -16.62
N LEU A 43 -19.32 -7.77 -16.15
CA LEU A 43 -19.36 -9.01 -16.97
C LEU A 43 -20.77 -9.44 -17.38
N SER A 44 -21.81 -8.90 -16.74
CA SER A 44 -23.19 -9.36 -16.88
C SER A 44 -24.01 -8.53 -17.86
N GLY A 45 -23.56 -7.32 -18.22
CA GLY A 45 -24.30 -6.38 -19.07
C GLY A 45 -25.51 -5.75 -18.39
N ALA A 46 -25.83 -6.14 -17.15
CA ALA A 46 -27.00 -5.70 -16.41
C ALA A 46 -26.76 -4.38 -15.66
N THR A 47 -25.97 -3.48 -16.25
CA THR A 47 -25.75 -2.16 -15.66
C THR A 47 -27.07 -1.39 -15.69
N ARG A 48 -27.65 -1.16 -14.51
CA ARG A 48 -28.90 -0.41 -14.37
C ARG A 48 -28.73 1.00 -14.92
N ASP A 49 -29.61 1.42 -15.82
CA ASP A 49 -29.68 2.79 -16.27
C ASP A 49 -30.05 3.70 -15.07
N PRO A 50 -29.20 4.69 -14.73
CA PRO A 50 -29.44 5.56 -13.58
C PRO A 50 -30.57 6.58 -13.79
N PHE A 51 -31.11 6.73 -15.00
CA PHE A 51 -32.14 7.74 -15.32
C PHE A 51 -33.53 7.18 -15.58
N THR A 52 -33.70 5.87 -15.64
CA THR A 52 -35.02 5.24 -15.69
C THR A 52 -35.42 4.78 -14.29
N LEU A 53 -36.39 5.50 -13.70
CA LEU A 53 -37.15 5.01 -12.55
C LEU A 53 -38.09 3.92 -13.07
N GLY A 54 -37.78 2.67 -12.74
CA GLY A 54 -38.76 1.59 -12.76
C GLY A 54 -39.86 1.83 -11.73
#